data_AF-A0A317LUS5-F1
#
_entry.id   AF-A0A317LUS5-F1
#
_cell.length_a   1.000
_cell.length_b   1.000
_cell.length_c   1.000
_cell.angle_alpha   90.00
_cell.angle_beta   90.00
_cell.angle_gamma   90.00
#
_symmetry.space_group_name_H-M   'P 1'
#
loop_
_entity.id
_entity.type
_entity.pdbx_description
1 polymer ?
#
loop_
_entity_poly.entity_id
_entity_poly.type
_entity_poly.pdbx_seq_one_letter_code
_entity_poly.pdbx_strand_id
1 'polypeptide(L)'
;MAFRGFLPYIGIVVGFGVIYWLTMMIPNNILYLGFKSSLLEADRKTIYQEHIFTYGLSIILLMLNFAELLSSKEDRYWLRIMKSLLTVIFAYAAGAVVFLLMNTQEWNMYLYSREIPAGIFCCITLAMTIGFLLVLQIFSPLIRAKAGAAFLEHYLPSWLRFDR
;
A
#
# COMPACT_ATOMS: atom_id res chain seq x y z
N MET A 1 -0.12 11.69 21.43
CA MET A 1 0.37 10.81 20.35
C MET A 1 1.09 11.68 19.34
N ALA A 2 2.41 11.58 19.29
CA ALA A 2 3.22 12.43 18.43
C ALA A 2 2.98 12.09 16.95
N PHE A 3 2.89 13.13 16.12
CA PHE A 3 2.80 13.11 14.65
C PHE A 3 3.74 12.09 13.97
N ARG A 4 4.87 11.75 14.63
CA ARG A 4 5.83 10.71 14.21
C ARG A 4 5.19 9.35 13.92
N GLY A 5 4.19 8.92 14.67
CA GLY A 5 3.50 7.64 14.46
C GLY A 5 2.63 7.57 13.20
N PHE A 6 2.49 8.68 12.47
CA PHE A 6 1.82 8.74 11.16
C PHE A 6 2.81 8.87 9.99
N LEU A 7 4.07 9.18 10.27
CA LEU A 7 5.08 9.48 9.26
C LEU A 7 5.34 8.30 8.29
N PRO A 8 5.39 7.03 8.76
CA PRO A 8 5.50 5.90 7.85
C PRO A 8 4.29 5.73 6.92
N TYR A 9 3.09 6.00 7.44
CA TYR A 9 1.84 5.92 6.67
C TYR A 9 1.77 7.01 5.59
N ILE A 10 2.17 8.25 5.93
CA ILE A 10 2.30 9.35 4.97
C ILE A 10 3.36 8.98 3.90
N GLY A 11 4.48 8.41 4.32
CA GLY A 11 5.53 7.94 3.42
C GLY A 11 5.03 6.90 2.42
N ILE A 12 4.16 5.98 2.84
CA ILE A 12 3.50 5.02 1.95
C ILE A 12 2.60 5.74 0.95
N VAL A 13 1.74 6.68 1.39
CA VAL A 13 0.86 7.44 0.47
C VAL A 13 1.68 8.16 -0.61
N VAL A 14 2.70 8.91 -0.20
CA VAL A 14 3.57 9.65 -1.12
C VAL A 14 4.33 8.68 -2.03
N GLY A 15 4.88 7.61 -1.47
CA GLY A 15 5.62 6.59 -2.22
C GLY A 15 4.76 5.93 -3.30
N PHE A 16 3.52 5.55 -2.99
CA PHE A 16 2.59 4.99 -3.97
C PHE A 16 2.16 6.00 -5.03
N GLY A 17 1.97 7.28 -4.67
CA GLY A 17 1.74 8.35 -5.63
C GLY A 17 2.90 8.50 -6.63
N VAL A 18 4.14 8.47 -6.13
CA VAL A 18 5.36 8.51 -6.97
C VAL A 18 5.47 7.24 -7.82
N ILE A 19 5.20 6.05 -7.28
CA ILE A 19 5.21 4.80 -8.05
C ILE A 19 4.19 4.87 -9.18
N TYR A 20 2.97 5.33 -8.92
CA TYR A 20 1.98 5.50 -9.98
C TYR A 20 2.45 6.49 -11.05
N TRP A 21 2.96 7.65 -10.64
CA TRP A 21 3.54 8.61 -11.57
C TRP A 21 4.66 8.01 -12.44
N LEU A 22 5.59 7.26 -11.85
CA LEU A 22 6.65 6.56 -12.57
C LEU A 22 6.08 5.52 -13.55
N THR A 23 5.09 4.72 -13.13
CA THR A 23 4.44 3.75 -14.04
C THR A 23 3.74 4.43 -15.20
N MET A 24 3.21 5.64 -15.00
CA MET A 24 2.61 6.43 -16.07
C MET A 24 3.66 6.95 -17.06
N MET A 25 4.85 7.33 -16.59
CA MET A 25 5.98 7.79 -17.42
C MET A 25 6.63 6.67 -18.24
N ILE A 26 6.48 5.40 -17.85
CA ILE A 26 7.00 4.29 -18.63
C ILE A 26 6.15 4.13 -19.91
N PRO A 27 6.75 4.28 -21.10
CA PRO A 27 6.02 4.11 -22.33
C PRO A 27 5.63 2.64 -22.50
N ASN A 28 4.43 2.40 -23.03
CA ASN A 28 3.85 1.07 -23.08
C ASN A 28 4.79 0.07 -23.73
N ASN A 29 5.47 0.43 -24.83
CA ASN A 29 6.43 -0.43 -25.55
C ASN A 29 7.59 -1.00 -24.70
N ILE A 30 7.98 -0.36 -23.59
CA ILE A 30 9.05 -0.88 -22.70
C ILE A 30 8.50 -1.98 -21.77
N LEU A 31 7.21 -1.92 -21.43
CA LEU A 31 6.51 -2.99 -20.70
C LEU A 31 6.29 -4.25 -21.58
N TYR A 32 6.74 -4.25 -22.86
CA TYR A 32 6.53 -5.34 -23.83
C TYR A 32 7.67 -6.36 -23.85
N LEU A 33 8.69 -6.26 -22.99
CA LEU A 33 9.91 -7.09 -23.00
C LEU A 33 9.73 -8.57 -22.58
N GLY A 34 8.68 -9.26 -23.06
CA GLY A 34 8.60 -10.72 -22.88
C GLY A 34 7.45 -11.49 -23.52
N PHE A 35 6.36 -10.87 -24.00
CA PHE A 35 5.23 -11.64 -24.53
C PHE A 35 4.55 -10.92 -25.69
N LYS A 36 4.83 -11.37 -26.93
CA LYS A 36 4.11 -11.03 -28.16
C LYS A 36 2.69 -11.59 -28.11
N SER A 37 1.67 -10.78 -27.87
CA SER A 37 0.29 -11.13 -28.27
C SER A 37 -0.54 -9.86 -28.51
N SER A 38 -0.93 -9.68 -29.77
CA SER A 38 -1.45 -8.45 -30.39
C SER A 38 -2.85 -7.97 -29.96
N LEU A 39 -3.39 -8.50 -28.86
CA LEU A 39 -4.73 -8.14 -28.34
C LEU A 39 -4.73 -7.78 -26.84
N LEU A 40 -3.71 -8.21 -26.08
CA LEU A 40 -3.54 -7.92 -24.64
C LEU A 40 -2.58 -6.74 -24.37
N GLU A 41 -2.15 -6.07 -25.44
CA GLU A 41 -1.09 -5.06 -25.45
C GLU A 41 -1.53 -3.69 -24.90
N ALA A 42 -2.84 -3.41 -24.88
CA ALA A 42 -3.41 -2.17 -24.36
C ALA A 42 -3.67 -2.18 -22.83
N ASP A 43 -3.73 -3.36 -22.21
CA ASP A 43 -4.22 -3.51 -20.83
C ASP A 43 -3.14 -3.75 -19.76
N ARG A 44 -1.88 -3.91 -20.18
CA ARG A 44 -0.82 -4.31 -19.25
C ARG A 44 -0.49 -3.25 -18.21
N LYS A 45 -0.54 -1.96 -18.56
CA LYS A 45 -0.27 -0.87 -17.60
C LYS A 45 -1.31 -0.91 -16.47
N THR A 46 -2.59 -1.14 -16.79
CA THR A 46 -3.67 -1.38 -15.82
C THR A 46 -3.37 -2.57 -14.92
N ILE A 47 -3.03 -3.73 -15.50
CA ILE A 47 -2.75 -4.96 -14.73
C ILE A 47 -1.57 -4.77 -13.77
N TYR A 48 -0.46 -4.18 -14.23
CA TYR A 48 0.70 -3.93 -13.36
C TYR A 48 0.35 -2.94 -12.23
N GLN A 49 -0.35 -1.85 -12.56
CA GLN A 49 -0.79 -0.87 -11.57
C GLN A 49 -1.73 -1.48 -10.54
N GLU A 50 -2.70 -2.30 -10.97
CA GLU A 50 -3.59 -3.06 -10.10
C GLU A 50 -2.81 -3.95 -9.14
N HIS A 51 -1.85 -4.74 -9.64
CA HIS A 51 -1.09 -5.66 -8.78
C HIS A 51 -0.25 -4.91 -7.75
N ILE A 52 0.38 -3.81 -8.15
CA ILE A 52 1.17 -2.95 -7.26
C ILE A 52 0.26 -2.33 -6.20
N PHE A 53 -0.84 -1.69 -6.60
CA PHE A 53 -1.74 -0.96 -5.71
C PHE A 53 -2.57 -1.87 -4.81
N THR A 54 -2.95 -3.05 -5.28
CA THR A 54 -3.79 -3.97 -4.51
C THR A 54 -2.93 -4.83 -3.58
N TYR A 55 -1.98 -5.60 -4.15
CA TYR A 55 -1.17 -6.53 -3.37
C TYR A 55 -0.02 -5.83 -2.68
N GLY A 56 0.73 -4.99 -3.42
CA GLY A 56 1.90 -4.29 -2.89
C GLY A 56 1.54 -3.40 -1.70
N LEU A 57 0.47 -2.60 -1.81
CA LEU A 57 0.03 -1.72 -0.73
C LEU A 57 -0.41 -2.51 0.50
N SER A 58 -1.22 -3.56 0.31
CA SER A 58 -1.70 -4.41 1.41
C SER A 58 -0.55 -5.10 2.15
N ILE A 59 0.46 -5.59 1.42
CA ILE A 59 1.64 -6.25 2.00
C ILE A 59 2.50 -5.24 2.76
N ILE A 60 2.78 -4.08 2.19
CA ILE A 60 3.58 -3.03 2.85
C ILE A 60 2.88 -2.55 4.12
N LEU A 61 1.55 -2.36 4.07
CA LEU A 61 0.77 -2.05 5.26
C LEU A 61 0.86 -3.17 6.28
N LEU A 62 0.70 -4.44 5.91
CA LEU A 62 0.85 -5.56 6.83
C LEU A 62 2.22 -5.55 7.52
N MET A 63 3.32 -5.32 6.77
CA MET A 63 4.66 -5.22 7.33
C MET A 63 4.80 -4.05 8.30
N LEU A 64 4.27 -2.87 7.95
CA LEU A 64 4.29 -1.70 8.83
C LEU A 64 3.49 -1.96 10.11
N ASN A 65 2.32 -2.58 9.99
CA ASN A 65 1.46 -2.92 11.10
C ASN A 65 2.09 -3.97 12.02
N PHE A 66 2.81 -4.95 11.46
CA PHE A 66 3.60 -5.91 12.21
C PHE A 66 4.71 -5.20 13.00
N ALA A 67 5.39 -4.24 12.39
CA ALA A 67 6.43 -3.47 13.05
C ALA A 67 5.88 -2.52 14.14
N GLU A 68 4.72 -1.87 13.91
CA GLU A 68 4.02 -1.07 14.93
C GLU A 68 3.54 -1.95 16.09
N LEU A 69 3.03 -3.16 15.80
CA LEU A 69 2.63 -4.13 16.81
C LEU A 69 3.80 -4.54 17.71
N LEU A 70 4.97 -4.79 17.11
CA LEU A 70 6.17 -5.22 17.79
C LEU A 70 6.81 -4.09 18.61
N SER A 71 6.83 -2.87 18.08
CA SER A 71 7.49 -1.74 18.74
C SER A 71 6.62 -0.99 19.73
N SER A 72 5.29 -1.09 19.67
CA SER A 72 4.41 -0.35 20.60
C SER A 72 4.19 -1.10 21.92
N LYS A 73 4.41 -0.41 23.04
CA LYS A 73 4.13 -0.92 24.40
C LYS A 73 2.65 -1.23 24.63
N GLU A 74 1.76 -0.44 24.03
CA GLU A 74 0.31 -0.64 24.08
C GLU A 74 -0.22 -1.03 22.70
N ASP A 75 -1.02 -2.11 22.62
CA ASP A 75 -1.69 -2.45 21.36
C ASP A 75 -2.96 -1.62 21.18
N ARG A 76 -2.87 -0.54 20.40
CA ARG A 76 -4.04 0.28 20.04
C ARG A 76 -4.60 -0.17 18.70
N TYR A 77 -5.19 -1.36 18.71
CA TYR A 77 -5.68 -2.07 17.52
C TYR A 77 -6.57 -1.19 16.61
N TRP A 78 -7.60 -0.55 17.18
CA TRP A 78 -8.54 0.27 16.42
C TRP A 78 -7.86 1.44 15.70
N LEU A 79 -6.90 2.10 16.36
CA LEU A 79 -6.14 3.18 15.75
C LEU A 79 -5.31 2.68 14.58
N ARG A 80 -4.66 1.52 14.74
CA ARG A 80 -3.85 0.88 13.71
C ARG A 80 -4.67 0.50 12.47
N ILE A 81 -5.89 -0.01 12.67
CA ILE A 81 -6.83 -0.24 11.55
C ILE A 81 -7.16 1.08 10.87
N MET A 82 -7.61 2.10 11.62
CA MET A 82 -8.01 3.38 11.04
C MET A 82 -6.88 4.03 10.23
N LYS A 83 -5.65 4.02 10.75
CA LYS A 83 -4.46 4.50 10.01
C LYS A 83 -4.28 3.75 8.70
N SER A 84 -4.37 2.42 8.72
CA SER A 84 -4.18 1.59 7.53
C SER A 84 -5.26 1.82 6.48
N LEU A 85 -6.54 1.88 6.89
CA LEU A 85 -7.66 2.13 5.97
C LEU A 85 -7.56 3.53 5.33
N LEU A 86 -7.27 4.56 6.14
CA LEU A 86 -7.05 5.90 5.63
C LEU A 86 -5.85 5.96 4.68
N THR A 87 -4.80 5.19 4.95
CA THR A 87 -3.63 5.11 4.07
C THR A 87 -3.98 4.51 2.71
N VAL A 88 -4.82 3.47 2.67
CA VAL A 88 -5.33 2.94 1.41
C VAL A 88 -6.11 4.00 0.65
N ILE A 89 -7.09 4.64 1.31
CA ILE A 89 -7.92 5.68 0.69
C ILE A 89 -7.05 6.83 0.14
N PHE A 90 -6.10 7.32 0.93
CA PHE A 90 -5.23 8.42 0.51
C PHE A 90 -4.22 8.01 -0.55
N ALA A 91 -3.71 6.77 -0.57
CA ALA A 91 -2.85 6.30 -1.64
C ALA A 91 -3.59 6.26 -2.98
N TYR A 92 -4.82 5.76 -3.00
CA TYR A 92 -5.67 5.77 -4.20
C TYR A 92 -6.08 7.19 -4.60
N ALA A 93 -6.35 8.08 -3.64
CA ALA A 93 -6.62 9.49 -3.93
C ALA A 93 -5.39 10.21 -4.50
N ALA A 94 -4.19 9.94 -3.98
CA ALA A 94 -2.94 10.49 -4.51
C ALA A 94 -2.69 10.04 -5.95
N GLY A 95 -2.92 8.76 -6.26
CA GLY A 95 -2.86 8.26 -7.64
C GLY A 95 -3.88 8.95 -8.56
N ALA A 96 -5.10 9.21 -8.08
CA ALA A 96 -6.11 9.95 -8.85
C ALA A 96 -5.67 11.40 -9.14
N VAL A 97 -5.07 12.07 -8.15
CA VAL A 97 -4.50 13.42 -8.35
C VAL A 97 -3.39 13.39 -9.40
N VAL A 98 -2.46 12.44 -9.32
CA VAL A 98 -1.40 12.29 -10.33
C VAL A 98 -1.98 12.05 -11.73
N PHE A 99 -3.00 11.20 -11.83
CA PHE A 99 -3.70 10.93 -13.09
C PHE A 99 -4.32 12.21 -13.67
N LEU A 100 -5.04 12.99 -12.87
CA LEU A 100 -5.64 14.27 -13.28
C LEU A 100 -4.58 15.28 -13.74
N LEU A 101 -3.42 15.32 -13.07
CA LEU A 101 -2.32 16.22 -13.43
C LEU A 101 -1.60 15.81 -14.72
N MET A 102 -1.51 14.51 -15.02
CA MET A 102 -0.82 14.01 -16.21
C MET A 102 -1.63 14.19 -17.50
N ASN A 103 -2.95 14.34 -17.41
CA ASN A 103 -3.86 14.57 -18.54
C ASN A 103 -3.60 13.65 -19.75
N THR A 104 -3.37 12.37 -19.48
CA THR A 104 -3.02 11.36 -20.49
C THR A 104 -4.25 10.62 -21.01
N GLN A 105 -4.21 10.22 -22.28
CA GLN A 105 -5.22 9.37 -22.91
C GLN A 105 -4.81 7.88 -22.94
N GLU A 106 -3.69 7.51 -22.32
CA GLU A 106 -3.26 6.13 -22.24
C GLU A 106 -4.11 5.32 -21.25
N TRP A 107 -4.47 4.09 -21.66
CA TRP A 107 -5.16 3.12 -20.82
C TRP A 107 -4.37 2.85 -19.53
N ASN A 108 -5.00 3.13 -18.39
CA ASN A 108 -4.42 3.00 -17.06
C ASN A 108 -5.52 2.74 -16.02
N MET A 109 -5.12 2.47 -14.78
CA MET A 109 -6.00 2.13 -13.66
C MET A 109 -7.17 3.11 -13.43
N TYR A 110 -7.01 4.39 -13.79
CA TYR A 110 -8.01 5.45 -13.60
C TYR A 110 -8.75 5.86 -14.88
N LEU A 111 -8.23 5.51 -16.07
CA LEU A 111 -8.82 5.93 -17.36
C LEU A 111 -9.64 4.84 -18.06
N TYR A 112 -9.55 3.55 -17.70
CA TYR A 112 -10.12 2.45 -18.53
C TYR A 112 -11.59 2.71 -18.95
N SER A 113 -11.81 3.13 -20.19
CA SER A 113 -12.78 4.15 -20.65
C SER A 113 -14.30 4.12 -20.27
N ARG A 114 -14.84 3.25 -19.40
CA ARG A 114 -16.28 3.32 -19.00
C ARG A 114 -16.70 2.83 -17.60
N GLU A 115 -15.83 2.31 -16.72
CA GLU A 115 -16.29 1.76 -15.41
C GLU A 115 -15.30 1.96 -14.23
N ILE A 116 -14.39 2.95 -14.29
CA ILE A 116 -13.43 3.36 -13.22
C ILE A 116 -12.97 2.19 -12.30
N PRO A 117 -12.09 1.29 -12.79
CA PRO A 117 -11.72 0.07 -12.05
C PRO A 117 -10.92 0.35 -10.77
N ALA A 118 -10.24 1.51 -10.67
CA ALA A 118 -9.55 1.94 -9.46
C ALA A 118 -10.44 1.92 -8.19
N GLY A 119 -11.75 2.20 -8.33
CA GLY A 119 -12.69 2.12 -7.20
C GLY A 119 -12.87 0.68 -6.71
N ILE A 120 -13.01 -0.28 -7.63
CA ILE A 120 -13.12 -1.71 -7.33
C ILE A 120 -11.82 -2.20 -6.69
N PHE A 121 -10.66 -1.85 -7.27
CA PHE A 121 -9.36 -2.21 -6.73
C PHE A 121 -9.14 -1.63 -5.32
N CYS A 122 -9.57 -0.39 -5.07
CA CYS A 122 -9.54 0.20 -3.73
C CYS A 122 -10.39 -0.62 -2.75
N CYS A 123 -11.62 -0.99 -3.12
CA CYS A 123 -12.48 -1.84 -2.29
C CYS A 123 -11.85 -3.21 -1.99
N ILE A 124 -11.24 -3.86 -3.00
CA ILE A 124 -10.53 -5.13 -2.83
C ILE A 124 -9.33 -4.95 -1.89
N THR A 125 -8.55 -3.88 -2.07
CA THR A 125 -7.39 -3.56 -1.24
C THR A 125 -7.80 -3.33 0.21
N LEU A 126 -8.90 -2.61 0.44
CA LEU A 126 -9.47 -2.40 1.77
C LEU A 126 -9.88 -3.74 2.40
N ALA A 127 -10.61 -4.58 1.68
CA ALA A 127 -11.03 -5.90 2.16
C ALA A 127 -9.82 -6.79 2.50
N MET A 128 -8.81 -6.83 1.64
CA MET A 128 -7.56 -7.56 1.89
C MET A 128 -6.81 -7.02 3.10
N THR A 129 -6.69 -5.70 3.22
CA THR A 129 -6.03 -5.05 4.35
C THR A 129 -6.77 -5.39 5.66
N ILE A 130 -8.10 -5.33 5.69
CA ILE A 130 -8.90 -5.74 6.85
C ILE A 130 -8.63 -7.21 7.19
N GLY A 131 -8.67 -8.10 6.19
CA GLY A 131 -8.38 -9.52 6.38
C GLY A 131 -7.01 -9.76 7.00
N PHE A 132 -5.97 -9.12 6.47
CA PHE A 132 -4.61 -9.22 7.01
C PHE A 132 -4.47 -8.65 8.42
N LEU A 133 -5.13 -7.53 8.72
CA LEU A 133 -5.11 -6.95 10.06
C LEU A 133 -5.85 -7.81 11.09
N LEU A 134 -6.94 -8.45 10.70
CA LEU A 134 -7.65 -9.42 11.55
C LEU A 134 -6.78 -10.64 11.85
N VAL A 135 -6.13 -11.19 10.83
CA VAL A 135 -5.16 -12.29 11.00
C VAL A 135 -4.03 -11.86 11.92
N LEU A 136 -3.44 -10.69 11.70
CA LEU A 136 -2.39 -10.14 12.55
C LEU A 136 -2.86 -9.97 14.01
N GLN A 137 -4.12 -9.56 14.22
CA GLN A 137 -4.68 -9.41 15.55
C GLN A 137 -4.85 -10.75 16.27
N ILE A 138 -5.29 -11.79 15.57
CA ILE A 138 -5.43 -13.14 16.13
C ILE A 138 -4.06 -13.67 16.57
N PHE A 139 -3.01 -13.44 15.77
CA PHE A 139 -1.65 -13.89 16.09
C PHE A 139 -0.89 -12.93 17.01
N SER A 140 -1.43 -11.76 17.33
CA SER A 140 -0.70 -10.71 18.05
C SER A 140 -0.18 -11.15 19.43
N PRO A 141 -0.92 -11.92 20.25
CA PRO A 141 -0.42 -12.36 21.56
C PRO A 141 0.75 -13.32 21.42
N LEU A 142 0.68 -14.23 20.43
CA LEU A 142 1.73 -15.22 20.17
C LEU A 142 3.01 -14.54 19.64
N ILE A 143 2.86 -13.57 18.73
CA ILE A 143 3.97 -12.81 18.17
C ILE A 143 4.68 -12.02 19.29
N ARG A 144 3.91 -11.32 20.13
CA ARG A 144 4.47 -10.52 21.24
C ARG A 144 5.11 -11.38 22.32
N ALA A 145 4.56 -12.56 22.63
CA ALA A 145 5.16 -13.49 23.58
C ALA A 145 6.52 -14.04 23.09
N LYS A 146 6.69 -14.22 21.78
CA LYS A 146 7.94 -14.69 21.17
C LYS A 146 8.95 -13.57 20.91
N ALA A 147 8.49 -12.36 20.64
CA ALA A 147 9.35 -11.20 20.42
C ALA A 147 9.85 -10.65 21.76
N GLY A 148 10.99 -11.15 22.23
CA GLY A 148 11.66 -10.58 23.41
C GLY A 148 12.11 -9.13 23.18
N ALA A 149 12.22 -8.35 24.26
CA ALA A 149 12.61 -6.92 24.20
C ALA A 149 13.95 -6.68 23.45
N ALA A 150 14.89 -7.63 23.56
CA ALA A 150 16.19 -7.58 22.88
C ALA A 150 16.08 -7.66 21.34
N PHE A 151 15.06 -8.33 20.79
CA PHE A 151 14.84 -8.41 19.34
C PHE A 151 14.47 -7.05 18.76
N LEU A 152 13.64 -6.29 19.48
CA LEU A 152 13.16 -4.97 19.05
C LEU A 152 14.28 -3.94 19.01
N GLU A 153 15.20 -3.98 19.97
CA GLU A 153 16.31 -3.03 20.02
C GLU A 153 17.38 -3.29 18.96
N HIS A 154 17.55 -4.54 18.53
CA HIS A 154 18.61 -4.92 17.59
C HIS A 154 18.17 -4.86 16.12
N TYR A 155 16.92 -5.22 15.82
CA TYR A 155 16.46 -5.38 14.42
C TYR A 155 15.56 -4.25 13.91
N LEU A 156 14.99 -3.43 14.80
CA LEU A 156 14.02 -2.39 14.43
C LEU A 156 14.71 -1.00 14.41
N PRO A 157 14.80 -0.33 13.24
CA PRO A 157 15.43 1.00 13.13
C PRO A 157 14.73 2.03 14.01
N SER A 158 15.47 2.98 14.57
CA SER A 158 14.93 3.99 15.52
C SER A 158 13.79 4.83 14.97
N TRP A 159 13.76 5.07 13.65
CA TRP A 159 12.69 5.82 12.97
C TRP A 159 11.40 5.02 12.78
N LEU A 160 11.45 3.70 12.95
CA LEU A 160 10.33 2.77 12.81
C LEU A 160 9.84 2.24 14.17
N ARG A 161 10.37 2.78 15.28
CA ARG A 161 9.97 2.45 16.65
C ARG A 161 8.84 3.38 17.11
N PHE A 162 7.71 2.78 17.50
CA PHE A 162 6.49 3.50 17.88
C PHE A 162 6.33 3.69 19.40
N ASP A 163 7.32 3.30 20.21
CA ASP A 163 7.37 3.41 21.68
C ASP A 163 7.85 4.75 22.23
N ARG A 164 8.26 5.71 21.37
CA ARG A 164 8.83 7.01 21.76
C ARG A 164 7.93 8.20 21.46
#